data_AF-A0A5C8LSA0-F1
#
_entry.id   AF-A0A5C8LSA0-F1
#
_cell.length_a   1.000
_cell.length_b   1.000
_cell.length_c   1.000
_cell.angle_alpha   90.00
_cell.angle_beta   90.00
_cell.angle_gamma   90.00
#
_symmetry.space_group_name_H-M   'P 1'
#
loop_
_entity.id
_entity.type
_entity.pdbx_description
1 polymer ?
#
loop_
_entity_poly.entity_id
_entity_poly.type
_entity_poly.pdbx_seq_one_letter_code
_entity_poly.pdbx_strand_id
1 'polypeptide(L)'
;METLVATIILIIIFVISSLILNNIFGASIQGDKEKINNRLKELEYFYRYDKIELPYEEDFNGWGVYIISYKESNQQLVRFEITNKDTNKSLSYSIYAED
;
A
#
# COMPACT_ATOMS: atom_id res chain seq x y z
N MET A 1 20.55 -1.49 47.60
CA MET A 1 20.80 -0.58 46.46
C MET A 1 20.82 -1.31 45.12
N GLU A 2 21.19 -2.59 45.05
CA GLU A 2 21.23 -3.36 43.79
C GLU A 2 19.89 -3.48 43.07
N THR A 3 18.78 -3.64 43.79
CA THR A 3 17.43 -3.74 43.19
C THR A 3 17.00 -2.44 42.49
N LEU A 4 17.43 -1.29 43.01
CA LEU A 4 17.14 0.02 42.42
C LEU A 4 17.90 0.19 41.09
N VAL A 5 19.18 -0.19 41.07
CA VAL A 5 20.00 -0.20 39.85
C VAL A 5 19.43 -1.15 38.81
N ALA A 6 19.05 -2.37 39.22
CA ALA A 6 18.45 -3.37 38.32
C ALA A 6 17.15 -2.87 37.70
N THR A 7 16.32 -2.17 38.48
CA THR A 7 15.03 -1.63 38.00
C THR A 7 15.25 -0.51 36.98
N ILE A 8 16.24 0.37 37.21
CA ILE A 8 16.60 1.43 36.26
C ILE A 8 17.09 0.84 34.95
N ILE A 9 17.96 -0.18 35.00
CA ILE A 9 18.44 -0.87 33.79
C ILE A 9 17.27 -1.50 33.02
N LEU A 10 16.35 -2.16 33.73
CA LEU A 10 15.17 -2.77 33.11
C LEU A 10 14.29 -1.72 32.41
N ILE A 11 14.04 -0.58 33.06
CA ILE A 11 13.27 0.53 32.45
C ILE A 11 13.95 1.04 31.18
N ILE A 12 15.28 1.22 31.20
CA ILE A 12 16.04 1.66 30.03
C ILE A 12 15.89 0.67 28.87
N ILE A 13 15.97 -0.62 29.15
CA ILE A 13 15.78 -1.66 28.12
C ILE A 13 14.37 -1.56 27.52
N PHE A 14 13.32 -1.44 28.33
CA PHE A 14 11.95 -1.30 27.83
C PHE A 14 11.76 -0.05 26.97
N VAL A 15 12.38 1.08 27.35
CA VAL A 15 12.32 2.31 26.55
C VAL A 15 13.02 2.11 25.22
N ILE A 16 14.23 1.54 25.20
CA ILE A 16 14.98 1.29 23.96
C ILE A 16 14.22 0.30 23.06
N SER A 17 13.70 -0.79 23.62
CA SER A 17 12.89 -1.77 22.88
C SER A 17 11.63 -1.13 22.29
N SER A 18 10.95 -0.25 23.02
CA SER A 18 9.76 0.46 22.52
C SER A 18 10.10 1.39 21.35
N LEU A 19 11.23 2.10 21.42
CA LEU A 19 11.71 2.96 20.34
C LEU A 19 12.11 2.16 19.09
N ILE A 20 12.77 1.01 19.27
CA ILE A 20 13.11 0.10 18.18
C ILE A 20 11.84 -0.42 17.52
N LEU A 21 10.88 -0.89 18.31
CA LEU A 21 9.62 -1.44 17.82
C LEU A 21 8.83 -0.40 17.02
N ASN A 22 8.74 0.83 17.52
CA ASN A 22 8.07 1.93 16.81
C ASN A 22 8.72 2.22 15.45
N ASN A 23 10.05 2.25 15.39
CA ASN A 23 10.78 2.44 14.13
C ASN A 23 10.53 1.29 13.14
N ILE A 24 10.52 0.04 13.60
CA ILE A 24 10.24 -1.13 12.74
C ILE A 24 8.82 -1.05 12.17
N PHE A 25 7.83 -0.74 13.00
CA PHE A 25 6.44 -0.58 12.54
C PHE A 25 6.33 0.55 11.51
N GLY A 26 6.94 1.71 11.77
CA GLY A 26 6.94 2.83 10.83
C GLY A 26 7.60 2.50 9.48
N ALA A 27 8.74 1.81 9.51
CA ALA A 27 9.47 1.41 8.31
C ALA A 27 8.72 0.36 7.47
N SER A 28 8.07 -0.63 8.10
CA SER A 28 7.26 -1.63 7.40
C SER A 28 6.09 -0.97 6.66
N ILE A 29 5.37 -0.06 7.33
CA ILE A 29 4.21 0.63 6.75
C ILE A 29 4.63 1.51 5.56
N GLN A 30 5.79 2.17 5.63
CA GLN A 30 6.31 2.97 4.51
C GLN A 30 6.77 2.11 3.34
N GLY A 31 7.48 1.01 3.61
CA GLY A 31 7.95 0.08 2.58
C GLY A 31 6.80 -0.56 1.79
N ASP A 32 5.70 -0.91 2.46
CA ASP A 32 4.56 -1.53 1.78
C ASP A 32 3.78 -0.54 0.91
N LYS A 33 3.73 0.75 1.28
CA LYS A 33 3.18 1.83 0.44
C LYS A 33 3.98 2.03 -0.83
N GLU A 34 5.31 2.00 -0.74
CA GLU A 34 6.17 2.15 -1.93
C GLU A 34 6.03 0.97 -2.90
N LYS A 35 5.90 -0.26 -2.37
CA LYS A 35 5.69 -1.45 -3.21
C LYS A 35 4.37 -1.38 -4.00
N ILE A 36 3.26 -1.02 -3.35
CA ILE A 36 1.96 -0.93 -4.05
C ILE A 36 1.95 0.23 -5.04
N ASN A 37 2.58 1.36 -4.72
CA ASN A 37 2.70 2.50 -5.65
C ASN A 37 3.51 2.12 -6.91
N ASN A 38 4.59 1.36 -6.74
CA ASN A 38 5.37 0.86 -7.87
C ASN A 38 4.58 -0.14 -8.72
N ARG A 39 3.86 -1.08 -8.08
CA ARG A 39 2.99 -2.03 -8.79
C ARG A 39 1.91 -1.32 -9.60
N LEU A 40 1.32 -0.28 -9.03
CA LEU A 40 0.30 0.52 -9.69
C LEU A 40 0.83 1.21 -10.95
N LYS A 41 2.03 1.82 -10.89
CA LYS A 41 2.69 2.40 -12.07
C LYS A 41 2.98 1.36 -13.14
N GLU A 42 3.36 0.16 -12.74
CA GLU A 42 3.58 -0.96 -13.66
C GLU A 42 2.28 -1.38 -14.35
N LEU A 43 1.17 -1.46 -13.61
CA LEU A 43 -0.16 -1.77 -14.17
C LEU A 43 -0.66 -0.67 -15.10
N GLU A 44 -0.43 0.61 -14.77
CA GLU A 44 -0.74 1.72 -15.67
C GLU A 44 0.09 1.65 -16.96
N TYR A 45 1.38 1.31 -16.86
CA TYR A 45 2.23 1.06 -18.02
C TYR A 45 1.70 -0.13 -18.84
N PHE A 46 1.36 -1.26 -18.21
CA PHE A 46 0.82 -2.41 -18.94
C PHE A 46 -0.51 -2.11 -19.61
N TYR A 47 -1.39 -1.33 -18.97
CA TYR A 47 -2.62 -0.88 -19.58
C TYR A 47 -2.36 -0.05 -20.85
N ARG A 48 -1.45 0.92 -20.79
CA ARG A 48 -1.09 1.79 -21.93
C ARG A 48 -0.54 1.03 -23.13
N TYR A 49 0.05 -0.13 -22.92
CA TYR A 49 0.65 -0.95 -23.99
C TYR A 49 -0.13 -2.25 -24.24
N ASP A 50 -1.42 -2.28 -23.89
CA ASP A 50 -2.35 -3.41 -24.12
C ASP A 50 -1.84 -4.75 -23.60
N LYS A 51 -1.10 -4.75 -22.49
CA LYS A 51 -0.55 -5.95 -21.85
C LYS A 51 -1.44 -6.54 -20.76
N ILE A 52 -2.52 -5.85 -20.40
CA ILE A 52 -3.53 -6.36 -19.47
C ILE A 52 -4.93 -6.19 -20.08
N GLU A 53 -5.73 -7.25 -19.98
CA GLU A 53 -7.13 -7.21 -20.38
C GLU A 53 -7.99 -6.69 -19.23
N LEU A 54 -9.00 -5.88 -19.55
CA LEU A 54 -9.94 -5.34 -18.57
C LEU A 54 -11.28 -6.12 -18.62
N PRO A 55 -11.93 -6.35 -17.46
CA PRO A 55 -11.52 -5.95 -16.12
C PRO A 55 -10.35 -6.80 -15.60
N TYR A 56 -9.46 -6.16 -14.84
CA TYR A 56 -8.30 -6.80 -14.23
C TYR A 56 -8.43 -6.80 -12.71
N GLU A 57 -8.19 -7.94 -12.08
CA GLU A 57 -8.20 -8.11 -10.63
C GLU A 57 -6.92 -8.79 -10.18
N GLU A 58 -6.30 -8.26 -9.12
CA GLU A 58 -5.09 -8.81 -8.54
C GLU A 58 -5.07 -8.64 -7.02
N ASP A 59 -4.51 -9.64 -6.33
CA ASP A 59 -4.14 -9.54 -4.93
C ASP A 59 -2.63 -9.40 -4.76
N PHE A 60 -2.17 -8.24 -4.30
CA PHE A 60 -0.75 -7.91 -4.19
C PHE A 60 -0.39 -7.40 -2.78
N ASN A 61 0.45 -8.15 -2.05
CA ASN A 61 0.96 -7.77 -0.72
C ASN A 61 -0.13 -7.29 0.27
N GLY A 62 -1.28 -7.98 0.32
CA GLY A 62 -2.38 -7.60 1.21
C GLY A 62 -3.24 -6.42 0.70
N TRP A 63 -3.03 -5.99 -0.53
CA TRP A 63 -3.87 -5.05 -1.24
C TRP A 63 -4.65 -5.77 -2.34
N GLY A 64 -5.96 -5.54 -2.41
CA GLY A 64 -6.76 -5.89 -3.59
C GLY A 64 -6.69 -4.77 -4.61
N VAL A 65 -6.41 -5.10 -5.86
CA VAL A 65 -6.37 -4.18 -6.99
C VAL A 65 -7.47 -4.57 -7.96
N TYR A 66 -8.28 -3.60 -8.37
CA TYR A 66 -9.34 -3.78 -9.34
C TYR A 66 -9.29 -2.66 -10.38
N ILE A 67 -9.21 -3.03 -11.65
CA ILE A 67 -9.12 -2.09 -12.77
C ILE A 67 -10.28 -2.37 -13.73
N ILE A 68 -11.04 -1.33 -14.02
CA ILE A 68 -12.26 -1.41 -14.82
C ILE A 68 -12.35 -0.24 -15.79
N SER A 69 -12.69 -0.55 -17.04
CA SER A 69 -13.06 0.45 -18.03
C SER A 69 -14.55 0.79 -17.92
N TYR A 70 -14.89 2.09 -17.95
CA TYR A 70 -16.28 2.55 -17.92
C TYR A 70 -16.45 3.80 -18.78
N LYS A 71 -17.68 4.06 -19.24
CA LYS A 71 -18.00 5.28 -20.00
C LYS A 71 -18.61 6.32 -19.09
N GLU A 72 -18.04 7.52 -19.10
CA GLU A 72 -18.60 8.69 -18.42
C GLU A 72 -18.64 9.84 -19.42
N SER A 73 -19.80 10.51 -19.54
CA SER A 73 -19.96 11.68 -20.43
C SER A 73 -19.47 11.47 -21.87
N ASN A 74 -19.72 10.27 -22.43
CA ASN A 74 -19.33 9.85 -23.79
C ASN A 74 -17.80 9.68 -24.00
N GLN A 75 -17.02 9.65 -22.93
CA GLN A 75 -15.58 9.35 -22.95
C GLN A 75 -15.32 8.00 -22.28
N GLN A 76 -14.35 7.25 -22.81
CA GLN A 76 -13.90 5.99 -22.23
C GLN A 76 -12.87 6.29 -21.14
N LEU A 77 -13.14 5.87 -19.92
CA LEU A 77 -12.26 6.03 -18.75
C LEU A 77 -11.86 4.65 -18.24
N VAL A 78 -10.73 4.60 -17.56
CA VAL A 78 -10.28 3.43 -16.80
C VAL A 78 -10.07 3.83 -15.35
N ARG A 79 -10.77 3.16 -14.45
CA ARG A 79 -10.64 3.33 -13.01
C ARG A 79 -9.71 2.28 -12.45
N PHE A 80 -8.74 2.74 -11.69
CA PHE A 80 -7.89 1.92 -10.84
C PHE A 80 -8.38 2.08 -9.40
N GLU A 81 -8.73 0.96 -8.78
CA GLU A 81 -9.17 0.90 -7.40
C GLU A 81 -8.26 -0.05 -6.62
N ILE A 82 -7.76 0.43 -5.48
CA ILE A 82 -6.79 -0.29 -4.66
C ILE A 82 -7.29 -0.26 -3.23
N THR A 83 -7.45 -1.42 -2.61
CA THR A 83 -8.03 -1.57 -1.28
C THR A 83 -7.10 -2.34 -0.37
N ASN A 84 -6.71 -1.75 0.76
CA ASN A 84 -5.94 -2.43 1.79
C ASN A 84 -6.83 -3.41 2.55
N LYS A 85 -6.47 -4.71 2.59
CA LYS A 85 -7.28 -5.73 3.25
C LYS A 85 -7.28 -5.63 4.78
N ASP A 86 -6.23 -5.10 5.37
CA ASP A 86 -6.09 -5.01 6.83
C ASP A 86 -6.80 -3.78 7.43
N THR A 87 -6.79 -2.67 6.69
CA THR A 87 -7.32 -1.38 7.17
C THR A 87 -8.60 -0.94 6.48
N ASN A 88 -9.05 -1.68 5.46
CA ASN A 88 -10.18 -1.34 4.57
C ASN A 88 -10.08 0.07 3.95
N LYS A 89 -8.88 0.65 3.90
CA LYS A 89 -8.66 1.92 3.21
C LYS A 89 -8.54 1.65 1.72
N SER A 90 -9.35 2.33 0.92
CA SER A 90 -9.27 2.31 -0.53
C SER A 90 -8.77 3.64 -1.09
N LEU A 91 -8.05 3.56 -2.20
CA LEU A 91 -7.65 4.67 -3.04
C LEU A 91 -8.15 4.36 -4.45
N SER A 92 -8.81 5.31 -5.09
CA SER A 92 -9.22 5.19 -6.48
C SER A 92 -8.86 6.43 -7.27
N TYR A 93 -8.47 6.21 -8.53
CA TYR A 93 -8.27 7.27 -9.51
C TYR A 93 -8.66 6.76 -10.89
N SER A 94 -8.93 7.68 -11.82
CA SER A 94 -9.34 7.34 -13.18
C SER A 94 -8.47 8.05 -14.20
N ILE A 95 -8.13 7.36 -15.27
CA ILE A 95 -7.41 7.90 -16.43
C ILE A 95 -8.29 7.82 -17.67
N TYR A 96 -8.04 8.69 -18.65
CA TYR A 96 -8.64 8.56 -19.96
C TYR A 96 -8.07 7.31 -20.65
N ALA A 97 -8.94 6.51 -21.24
CA ALA A 97 -8.49 5.51 -22.19
C ALA A 97 -7.93 6.26 -23.40
N GLU A 98 -6.62 6.16 -23.63
CA GLU A 98 -6.04 6.58 -24.92
C GLU A 98 -6.48 5.54 -25.97
N ASP A 99 -6.96 6.03 -27.12
CA ASP A 99 -7.45 5.22 -28.26
C ASP A 99 -6.36 4.32 -28.87
#